data_AF-A0A0Q5PJ64-F1
#
_entry.id   AF-A0A0Q5PJ64-F1
#
_cell.length_a   1.000
_cell.length_b   1.000
_cell.length_c   1.000
_cell.angle_alpha   90.00
_cell.angle_beta   90.00
_cell.angle_gamma   90.00
#
_symmetry.space_group_name_H-M   'P 1'
#
loop_
_entity.id
_entity.type
_entity.pdbx_description
1 polymer ?
#
loop_
_entity_poly.entity_id
_entity_poly.type
_entity_poly.pdbx_seq_one_letter_code
_entity_poly.pdbx_strand_id
1 'polypeptide(L)'
;MQDKMTRPKRLHASDLGSRNWDLPNGFEFLKGFRFHSIVEYAVADRLQRRIEVLPTTLRRTIERASKVDQLEQKYAMLERELIQQGKKHKKILKRHNKELKDAHAAAMAFVGAEKLQLEAEVAQLKSAHRELAELCQQLEKNNAQLLANKIHPMQEQPEQRSQKTFFNVVDEGAKFQGLPISGGLPSLGKHSR
;
A
#
# COMPACT_ATOMS: atom_id res chain seq x y z
N MET A 1 -78.25 40.96 -46.58
CA MET A 1 -77.61 39.64 -46.75
C MET A 1 -77.45 39.04 -45.36
N GLN A 2 -78.21 37.99 -45.04
CA GLN A 2 -78.05 37.29 -43.77
C GLN A 2 -76.82 36.39 -43.90
N ASP A 3 -75.74 36.75 -43.21
CA ASP A 3 -74.61 35.84 -43.02
C ASP A 3 -75.14 34.56 -42.39
N LYS A 4 -75.06 33.45 -43.13
CA LYS A 4 -75.30 32.13 -42.59
C LYS A 4 -74.23 31.89 -41.53
N MET A 5 -74.55 32.17 -40.27
CA MET A 5 -73.71 31.75 -39.15
C MET A 5 -73.65 30.22 -39.17
N THR A 6 -72.57 29.69 -39.75
CA THR A 6 -72.26 28.27 -39.71
C THR A 6 -72.15 27.87 -38.25
N ARG A 7 -73.03 26.96 -37.80
CA ARG A 7 -73.05 26.52 -36.40
C ARG A 7 -71.68 25.94 -36.03
N PRO A 8 -71.13 26.28 -34.85
CA PRO A 8 -69.85 25.75 -34.42
C PRO A 8 -69.91 24.23 -34.31
N LYS A 9 -68.89 23.56 -34.84
CA LYS A 9 -68.77 22.10 -34.78
C LYS A 9 -68.16 21.73 -33.42
N ARG A 10 -68.87 20.94 -32.62
CA ARG A 10 -68.38 20.45 -31.34
C ARG A 10 -68.06 18.97 -31.43
N LEU A 11 -66.87 18.60 -30.99
CA LEU A 11 -66.40 17.23 -30.87
C LEU A 11 -66.17 16.94 -29.39
N HIS A 12 -66.92 16.00 -28.81
CA HIS A 12 -66.68 15.59 -27.44
C HIS A 12 -65.53 14.60 -27.36
N ALA A 13 -64.83 14.60 -26.22
CA ALA A 13 -63.75 13.62 -25.99
C ALA A 13 -64.25 12.16 -26.03
N SER A 14 -65.53 11.90 -25.72
CA SER A 14 -66.18 10.59 -25.87
C SER A 14 -66.27 10.14 -27.32
N ASP A 15 -66.49 11.08 -28.23
CA ASP A 15 -66.77 10.82 -29.65
C ASP A 15 -65.48 10.49 -30.42
N LEU A 16 -64.32 10.82 -29.82
CA LEU A 16 -62.99 10.60 -30.38
C LEU A 16 -62.36 9.28 -29.93
N GLY A 17 -63.13 8.40 -29.28
CA GLY A 17 -62.73 7.05 -28.90
C GLY A 17 -61.99 6.99 -27.56
N SER A 18 -62.49 6.16 -26.64
CA SER A 18 -61.85 5.92 -25.37
C SER A 18 -60.62 5.01 -25.53
N ARG A 19 -59.46 5.51 -25.08
CA ARG A 19 -58.19 4.83 -24.79
C ARG A 19 -57.11 4.69 -25.87
N ASN A 20 -57.40 4.73 -27.17
CA ASN A 20 -56.36 4.76 -28.23
C ASN A 20 -56.62 5.92 -29.18
N TRP A 21 -55.88 7.00 -28.98
CA TRP A 21 -56.16 8.31 -29.56
C TRP A 21 -55.54 8.45 -30.94
N ASP A 22 -56.26 8.02 -31.98
CA ASP A 22 -56.06 8.55 -33.33
C ASP A 22 -56.85 9.87 -33.40
N LEU A 23 -56.31 10.88 -32.73
CA LEU A 23 -56.85 12.23 -32.83
C LEU A 23 -56.71 12.71 -34.29
N PRO A 24 -57.68 13.51 -34.80
CA PRO A 24 -57.54 14.08 -36.14
C PRO A 24 -56.23 14.86 -36.29
N ASN A 25 -55.62 14.78 -37.47
CA ASN A 25 -54.39 15.49 -37.81
C ASN A 25 -54.49 16.97 -37.40
N GLY A 26 -53.58 17.41 -36.51
CA GLY A 26 -53.60 18.74 -35.91
C GLY A 26 -54.01 18.80 -34.44
N PHE A 27 -54.46 17.69 -33.83
CA PHE A 27 -54.70 17.59 -32.39
C PHE A 27 -53.73 16.66 -31.66
N GLU A 28 -52.70 16.15 -32.34
CA GLU A 28 -51.71 15.23 -31.74
C GLU A 28 -51.06 15.77 -30.46
N PHE A 29 -50.90 17.09 -30.33
CA PHE A 29 -50.37 17.73 -29.11
C PHE A 29 -51.26 17.53 -27.86
N LEU A 30 -52.54 17.15 -28.05
CA LEU A 30 -53.45 16.81 -26.96
C LEU A 30 -53.34 15.33 -26.56
N LYS A 31 -52.53 14.52 -27.24
CA LYS A 31 -52.37 13.10 -26.91
C LYS A 31 -51.90 12.94 -25.46
N GLY A 32 -52.65 12.15 -24.68
CA GLY A 32 -52.39 11.97 -23.25
C GLY A 32 -52.88 13.11 -22.35
N PHE A 33 -53.37 14.21 -22.92
CA PHE A 33 -54.00 15.31 -22.18
C PHE A 33 -55.51 15.13 -22.15
N ARG A 34 -56.10 15.14 -20.96
CA ARG A 34 -57.56 15.00 -20.81
C ARG A 34 -58.25 16.33 -21.08
N PHE A 35 -59.07 16.38 -22.12
CA PHE A 35 -59.97 17.50 -22.42
C PHE A 35 -61.44 17.03 -22.40
N HIS A 36 -62.37 17.98 -22.35
CA HIS A 36 -63.82 17.74 -22.33
C HIS A 36 -64.42 17.80 -23.75
N SER A 37 -64.15 18.88 -24.48
CA SER A 37 -64.61 19.04 -25.86
C SER A 37 -63.67 19.94 -26.66
N ILE A 38 -63.76 19.84 -27.98
CA ILE A 38 -63.13 20.74 -28.94
C ILE A 38 -64.24 21.42 -29.73
N VAL A 39 -64.24 22.74 -29.74
CA VAL A 39 -65.21 23.56 -30.46
C VAL A 39 -64.50 24.26 -31.60
N GLU A 40 -64.89 23.95 -32.84
CA GLU A 40 -64.40 24.61 -34.04
C GLU A 40 -65.39 25.66 -34.52
N TYR A 41 -64.91 26.87 -34.78
CA TYR A 41 -65.74 27.98 -35.26
C TYR A 41 -64.96 28.81 -36.28
N ALA A 42 -65.66 29.26 -37.31
CA ALA A 42 -65.10 30.18 -38.30
C ALA A 42 -65.20 31.60 -37.76
N VAL A 43 -64.07 32.30 -37.66
CA VAL A 43 -64.01 33.72 -37.33
C VAL A 43 -63.40 34.44 -38.51
N ALA A 44 -64.22 35.26 -39.18
CA ALA A 44 -63.90 35.85 -40.48
C ALA A 44 -63.43 34.75 -41.46
N ASP A 45 -62.16 34.80 -41.87
CA ASP A 45 -61.56 33.89 -42.87
C ASP A 45 -60.61 32.84 -42.24
N ARG A 46 -60.70 32.63 -40.92
CA ARG A 46 -59.86 31.67 -40.19
C ARG A 46 -60.69 30.70 -39.36
N LEU A 47 -60.29 29.42 -39.40
CA LEU A 47 -60.81 28.41 -38.48
C LEU A 47 -60.13 28.57 -37.11
N GLN A 48 -60.92 28.88 -36.09
CA GLN A 48 -60.47 28.86 -34.70
C GLN A 48 -60.98 27.61 -33.99
N ARG A 49 -60.17 27.12 -33.03
CA ARG A 49 -60.45 25.93 -32.25
C ARG A 49 -60.30 26.27 -30.77
N ARG A 50 -61.33 26.00 -29.99
CA ARG A 50 -61.31 26.12 -28.53
C ARG A 50 -61.32 24.74 -27.90
N ILE A 51 -60.38 24.49 -27.00
CA ILE A 51 -60.30 23.25 -26.24
C ILE A 51 -60.85 23.53 -24.85
N GLU A 52 -61.88 22.80 -24.48
CA GLU A 52 -62.49 22.91 -23.16
C GLU A 52 -61.91 21.84 -22.25
N VAL A 53 -61.48 22.26 -21.07
CA VAL A 53 -60.87 21.38 -20.07
C VAL A 53 -61.61 21.57 -18.77
N LEU A 54 -61.97 20.46 -18.11
CA LEU A 54 -62.57 20.53 -16.79
C LEU A 54 -61.57 21.13 -15.78
N PRO A 55 -61.99 22.04 -14.88
CA PRO A 55 -61.09 22.65 -13.90
C PRO A 55 -60.32 21.63 -13.05
N THR A 56 -60.97 20.52 -12.67
CA THR A 56 -60.36 19.43 -11.90
C THR A 56 -59.24 18.73 -12.67
N THR A 57 -59.42 18.54 -13.98
CA THR A 57 -58.41 17.97 -14.86
C THR A 57 -57.25 18.93 -15.05
N LEU A 58 -57.53 20.20 -15.31
CA LEU A 58 -56.50 21.23 -15.46
C LEU A 58 -55.62 21.32 -14.20
N ARG A 59 -56.25 21.39 -13.02
CA ARG A 59 -55.55 21.40 -11.74
C ARG A 59 -54.63 20.19 -11.57
N ARG A 60 -55.12 18.97 -11.84
CA ARG A 60 -54.31 17.74 -11.76
C ARG A 60 -53.13 17.76 -12.72
N THR A 61 -53.30 18.30 -13.92
CA THR A 61 -52.20 18.41 -14.89
C THR A 61 -51.13 19.39 -14.41
N ILE A 62 -51.53 20.55 -13.88
CA ILE A 62 -50.61 21.55 -13.32
C ILE A 62 -49.84 20.97 -12.13
N GLU A 63 -50.53 20.29 -11.19
CA GLU A 63 -49.89 19.64 -10.05
C GLU A 63 -48.89 18.56 -10.48
N ARG A 64 -49.23 17.77 -11.50
CA ARG A 64 -48.32 16.76 -12.07
C ARG A 64 -47.10 17.39 -12.72
N ALA A 65 -47.28 18.44 -13.51
CA ALA A 65 -46.18 19.16 -14.15
C ALA A 65 -45.21 19.72 -13.09
N SER A 66 -45.73 20.38 -12.07
CA SER A 66 -44.91 20.87 -10.96
C SER A 66 -44.15 19.74 -10.23
N LYS A 67 -44.77 18.56 -10.07
CA LYS A 67 -44.10 17.40 -9.49
C LYS A 67 -42.98 16.86 -10.39
N VAL A 68 -43.17 16.88 -11.70
CA VAL A 68 -42.12 16.50 -12.67
C VAL A 68 -40.94 17.47 -12.55
N ASP A 69 -41.18 18.78 -12.56
CA ASP A 69 -40.13 19.79 -12.40
C ASP A 69 -39.33 19.59 -11.10
N GLN A 70 -40.03 19.29 -9.98
CA GLN A 70 -39.38 18.99 -8.70
C GLN A 70 -38.53 17.71 -8.75
N LEU A 71 -38.99 16.68 -9.47
CA LEU A 71 -38.23 15.44 -9.63
C LEU A 71 -37.00 15.64 -10.49
N GLU A 72 -37.11 16.40 -11.58
CA GLU A 72 -35.97 16.76 -12.43
C GLU A 72 -34.91 17.55 -11.67
N GLN A 73 -35.33 18.52 -10.85
CA GLN A 73 -34.42 19.26 -9.97
C GLN A 73 -33.71 18.33 -8.98
N LYS A 74 -34.45 17.42 -8.32
CA LYS A 74 -33.86 16.44 -7.40
C LYS A 74 -32.89 15.51 -8.10
N TYR A 75 -33.23 15.03 -9.30
CA TYR A 75 -32.35 14.19 -10.10
C TYR A 75 -31.04 14.91 -10.43
N ALA A 76 -31.13 16.16 -10.90
CA ALA A 76 -29.94 16.97 -11.22
C ALA A 76 -29.05 17.22 -9.99
N MET A 77 -29.64 17.39 -8.80
CA MET A 77 -28.86 17.50 -7.55
C MET A 77 -28.14 16.19 -7.21
N LEU A 78 -28.86 15.06 -7.21
CA LEU A 78 -28.29 13.75 -6.91
C LEU A 78 -27.19 13.36 -7.91
N GLU A 79 -27.36 13.67 -9.19
CA GLU A 79 -26.35 13.44 -10.22
C GLU A 79 -25.06 14.24 -9.93
N ARG A 80 -25.20 15.52 -9.55
CA ARG A 80 -24.05 16.35 -9.14
C ARG A 80 -23.36 15.80 -7.91
N GLU A 81 -24.11 15.37 -6.90
CA GLU A 81 -23.57 14.76 -5.69
C GLU A 81 -22.81 13.47 -6.00
N LEU A 82 -23.37 12.60 -6.85
CA LEU A 82 -22.73 11.37 -7.28
C LEU A 82 -21.40 11.65 -7.98
N ILE A 83 -21.36 12.63 -8.89
CA ILE A 83 -20.13 13.05 -9.57
C ILE A 83 -19.10 13.57 -8.56
N GLN A 84 -19.52 14.38 -7.58
CA GLN A 84 -18.62 14.90 -6.55
C GLN A 84 -18.07 13.79 -5.65
N GLN A 85 -18.91 12.85 -5.22
CA GLN A 85 -18.49 11.68 -4.44
C GLN A 85 -17.51 10.82 -5.24
N GLY A 86 -17.79 10.55 -6.52
CA GLY A 86 -16.87 9.83 -7.41
C GLY A 86 -15.50 10.51 -7.52
N LYS A 87 -15.47 11.85 -7.64
CA LYS A 87 -14.21 12.62 -7.63
C LYS A 87 -13.47 12.52 -6.29
N LYS A 88 -14.18 12.60 -5.15
CA LYS A 88 -13.59 12.43 -3.81
C LYS A 88 -12.99 11.03 -3.63
N HIS A 89 -13.75 9.98 -3.94
CA HIS A 89 -13.28 8.60 -3.86
C HIS A 89 -12.05 8.37 -4.74
N LYS A 90 -12.05 8.87 -5.99
CA LYS A 90 -10.88 8.76 -6.88
C LYS A 90 -9.63 9.43 -6.30
N LYS A 91 -9.75 10.57 -5.63
CA LYS A 91 -8.63 11.24 -4.96
C LYS A 91 -8.11 10.43 -3.78
N ILE A 92 -9.01 9.91 -2.94
CA ILE A 92 -8.68 9.07 -1.77
C ILE A 92 -7.96 7.79 -2.23
N LEU A 93 -8.49 7.09 -3.23
CA LEU A 93 -7.86 5.90 -3.82
C LEU A 93 -6.45 6.18 -4.36
N LYS A 94 -6.26 7.30 -5.07
CA LYS A 94 -4.93 7.69 -5.56
C LYS A 94 -3.94 7.91 -4.43
N ARG A 95 -4.38 8.57 -3.35
CA ARG A 95 -3.54 8.84 -2.18
C ARG A 95 -3.16 7.54 -1.47
N HIS A 96 -4.13 6.69 -1.14
CA HIS A 96 -3.86 5.41 -0.49
C HIS A 96 -2.97 4.50 -1.34
N ASN A 97 -3.17 4.46 -2.65
CA ASN A 97 -2.32 3.64 -3.52
C ASN A 97 -0.87 4.16 -3.55
N LYS A 98 -0.66 5.49 -3.51
CA LYS A 98 0.68 6.05 -3.37
C LYS A 98 1.29 5.68 -2.01
N GLU A 99 0.58 5.91 -0.92
CA GLU A 99 1.04 5.57 0.43
C GLU A 99 1.39 4.09 0.57
N LEU A 100 0.57 3.20 -0.01
CA LEU A 100 0.82 1.75 0.00
C LEU A 100 2.09 1.38 -0.79
N LYS A 101 2.31 2.01 -1.95
CA LYS A 101 3.53 1.80 -2.75
C LYS A 101 4.77 2.29 -2.03
N ASP A 102 4.69 3.47 -1.41
CA ASP A 102 5.80 4.07 -0.66
C ASP A 102 6.14 3.19 0.56
N ALA A 103 5.13 2.72 1.31
CA ALA A 103 5.31 1.81 2.43
C ALA A 103 5.90 0.45 2.01
N HIS A 104 5.41 -0.12 0.90
CA HIS A 104 5.95 -1.36 0.36
C HIS A 104 7.42 -1.20 -0.07
N ALA A 105 7.76 -0.09 -0.74
CA ALA A 105 9.15 0.19 -1.13
C ALA A 105 10.07 0.31 0.10
N ALA A 106 9.62 0.99 1.17
CA ALA A 106 10.36 1.09 2.42
C ALA A 106 10.57 -0.28 3.09
N ALA A 107 9.53 -1.13 3.12
CA ALA A 107 9.62 -2.48 3.66
C ALA A 107 10.62 -3.34 2.87
N MET A 108 10.58 -3.27 1.54
CA MET A 108 11.53 -3.99 0.69
C MET A 108 12.97 -3.52 0.88
N ALA A 109 13.18 -2.21 1.07
CA ALA A 109 14.51 -1.66 1.36
C ALA A 109 15.04 -2.15 2.72
N PHE A 110 14.18 -2.17 3.75
CA PHE A 110 14.53 -2.69 5.08
C PHE A 110 14.91 -4.17 5.03
N VAL A 111 14.06 -5.01 4.43
CA VAL A 111 14.33 -6.45 4.28
C VAL A 111 15.59 -6.70 3.43
N GLY A 112 15.81 -5.89 2.39
CA GLY A 112 17.03 -5.95 1.59
C GLY A 112 18.29 -5.65 2.39
N ALA A 113 18.25 -4.64 3.25
CA ALA A 113 19.36 -4.28 4.13
C ALA A 113 19.64 -5.37 5.19
N GLU A 114 18.59 -5.89 5.83
CA GLU A 114 18.70 -6.98 6.81
C GLU A 114 19.27 -8.25 6.17
N LYS A 115 18.82 -8.59 4.95
CA LYS A 115 19.38 -9.72 4.20
C LYS A 115 20.89 -9.54 3.96
N LEU A 116 21.33 -8.37 3.51
CA LEU A 116 22.76 -8.11 3.27
C LEU A 116 23.58 -8.21 4.57
N GLN A 117 23.03 -7.73 5.69
CA GLN A 117 23.67 -7.87 6.99
C GLN A 117 23.81 -9.34 7.40
N LEU A 118 22.74 -10.12 7.29
CA LEU A 118 22.78 -11.56 7.59
C LEU A 118 23.73 -12.33 6.68
N GLU A 119 23.80 -11.97 5.39
CA GLU A 119 24.77 -12.55 4.46
C GLU A 119 26.22 -12.26 4.88
N ALA A 120 26.50 -11.04 5.36
CA ALA A 120 27.81 -10.68 5.89
C ALA A 120 28.15 -11.44 7.18
N GLU A 121 27.21 -11.56 8.11
CA GLU A 121 27.38 -12.33 9.35
C GLU A 121 27.63 -13.82 9.06
N VAL A 122 26.87 -14.41 8.13
CA VAL A 122 27.10 -15.80 7.70
C VAL A 122 28.47 -15.97 7.06
N ALA A 123 28.95 -15.00 6.27
CA ALA A 123 30.29 -15.05 5.69
C ALA A 123 31.38 -15.01 6.78
N GLN A 124 31.23 -14.14 7.79
CA GLN A 124 32.14 -14.05 8.93
C GLN A 124 32.14 -15.33 9.78
N LEU A 125 30.97 -15.90 10.06
CA LEU A 125 30.87 -17.16 10.80
C LEU A 125 31.53 -18.31 10.04
N LYS A 126 31.39 -18.34 8.71
CA LYS A 126 32.05 -19.35 7.86
C LYS A 126 33.58 -19.19 7.89
N SER A 127 34.11 -17.97 7.87
CA SER A 127 35.57 -17.77 7.95
C SER A 127 36.10 -18.16 9.33
N ALA A 128 35.45 -17.71 10.41
CA ALA A 128 35.82 -18.07 11.78
C ALA A 128 35.77 -19.60 12.02
N HIS A 129 34.77 -20.29 11.45
CA HIS A 129 34.69 -21.74 11.53
C HIS A 129 35.87 -22.44 10.83
N ARG A 130 36.31 -21.93 9.66
CA ARG A 130 37.48 -22.48 8.96
C ARG A 130 38.76 -22.29 9.76
N GLU A 131 38.98 -21.09 10.30
CA GLU A 131 40.15 -20.79 11.14
C GLU A 131 40.21 -21.71 12.37
N LEU A 132 39.07 -21.92 13.03
CA LEU A 132 38.99 -22.83 14.18
C LEU A 132 39.25 -24.28 13.76
N ALA A 133 38.72 -24.73 12.62
CA ALA A 133 38.96 -26.08 12.11
C ALA A 133 40.45 -26.30 11.78
N GLU A 134 41.12 -25.31 11.18
CA GLU A 134 42.56 -25.36 10.93
C GLU A 134 43.37 -25.43 12.22
N LEU A 135 43.00 -24.63 13.23
CA LEU A 135 43.63 -24.67 14.55
C LEU A 135 43.47 -26.04 15.21
N CYS A 136 42.27 -26.63 15.17
CA CYS A 136 42.03 -27.98 15.69
C CYS A 136 42.92 -29.02 14.99
N GLN A 137 43.01 -28.98 13.65
CA GLN A 137 43.89 -29.89 12.91
C GLN A 137 45.37 -29.70 13.27
N GLN A 138 45.82 -28.47 13.51
CA GLN A 138 47.20 -28.22 13.96
C GLN A 138 47.45 -28.79 15.35
N LEU A 139 46.53 -28.60 16.28
CA LEU A 139 46.62 -29.16 17.63
C LEU A 139 46.62 -30.70 17.61
N GLU A 140 45.79 -31.32 16.77
CA GLU A 140 45.79 -32.77 16.57
C GLU A 140 47.14 -33.27 16.06
N LYS A 141 47.72 -32.61 15.05
CA LYS A 141 49.06 -32.94 14.53
C LYS A 141 50.15 -32.79 15.60
N ASN A 142 50.14 -31.70 16.35
CA ASN A 142 51.10 -31.45 17.43
C ASN A 142 50.98 -32.51 18.54
N ASN A 143 49.75 -32.85 18.93
CA ASN A 143 49.50 -33.90 19.93
C ASN A 143 50.00 -35.26 19.45
N ALA A 144 49.75 -35.62 18.19
CA ALA A 144 50.26 -36.86 17.59
C ALA A 144 51.80 -36.91 17.59
N GLN A 145 52.47 -35.80 17.26
CA GLN A 145 53.94 -35.69 17.33
C GLN A 145 54.46 -35.83 18.77
N LEU A 146 53.83 -35.17 19.74
CA LEU A 146 54.20 -35.29 21.15
C LEU A 146 54.07 -36.73 21.66
N LEU A 147 53.02 -37.45 21.24
CA LEU A 147 52.85 -38.87 21.56
C LEU A 147 53.94 -39.73 20.92
N ALA A 148 54.25 -39.51 19.64
CA ALA A 148 55.34 -40.22 18.94
C ALA A 148 56.70 -39.99 19.62
N ASN A 149 57.00 -38.76 20.03
CA ASN A 149 58.23 -38.40 20.75
C ASN A 149 58.30 -39.04 22.14
N LYS A 150 57.18 -39.25 22.83
CA LYS A 150 57.15 -39.99 24.11
C LYS A 150 57.38 -41.49 23.94
N ILE A 151 57.07 -42.05 22.77
CA ILE A 151 57.26 -43.48 22.46
C ILE A 151 58.70 -43.77 22.00
N HIS A 152 59.45 -42.75 21.54
CA HIS A 152 60.90 -42.84 21.41
C HIS A 152 61.54 -42.47 22.76
N PRO A 153 61.91 -43.43 23.63
CA PRO A 153 62.71 -43.08 24.80
C PRO A 153 63.96 -42.36 24.29
N MET A 154 64.36 -41.31 25.01
CA MET A 154 65.71 -40.73 24.89
C MET A 154 66.68 -41.87 24.63
N GLN A 155 67.28 -41.92 23.44
CA GLN A 155 68.53 -42.63 23.28
C GLN A 155 69.45 -41.99 24.32
N GLU A 156 69.73 -42.75 25.39
CA GLU A 156 70.83 -42.45 26.29
C GLU A 156 72.06 -42.31 25.40
N GLN A 157 72.49 -41.06 25.19
CA GLN A 157 73.79 -40.81 24.63
C GLN A 157 74.78 -41.47 25.60
N PRO A 158 75.71 -42.32 25.10
CA PRO A 158 76.77 -42.82 25.96
C PRO A 158 77.53 -41.61 26.53
N GLU A 159 77.81 -41.66 27.84
CA GLU A 159 78.54 -40.63 28.59
C GLU A 159 79.83 -40.19 27.87
N GLN A 160 79.73 -39.23 26.96
CA GLN A 160 80.88 -38.43 26.57
C GLN A 160 80.96 -37.30 27.58
N ARG A 161 81.82 -37.50 28.59
CA ARG A 161 82.30 -36.46 29.50
C ARG A 161 82.56 -35.18 28.70
N SER A 162 81.71 -34.18 28.90
CA SER A 162 81.92 -32.86 28.34
C SER A 162 83.28 -32.32 28.78
N GLN A 163 84.07 -31.82 27.83
CA GLN A 163 85.28 -31.05 28.13
C GLN A 163 84.94 -29.90 29.09
N LYS A 164 85.79 -29.72 30.10
CA LYS A 164 85.64 -28.72 31.16
C LYS A 164 85.44 -27.33 30.56
N THR A 165 84.26 -26.74 30.79
CA THR A 165 83.98 -25.34 30.45
C THR A 165 84.57 -24.39 31.50
N PHE A 166 84.89 -23.18 31.04
CA PHE A 166 85.60 -22.09 31.73
C PHE A 166 85.06 -21.74 33.13
N PHE A 167 83.80 -22.07 33.43
CA PHE A 167 83.15 -21.78 34.71
C PHE A 167 83.66 -22.63 35.88
N ASN A 168 84.26 -23.80 35.64
CA ASN A 168 84.85 -24.62 36.70
C ASN A 168 86.28 -24.20 37.09
N VAL A 169 86.86 -23.17 36.45
CA VAL A 169 88.17 -22.61 36.81
C VAL A 169 88.03 -21.38 37.72
N VAL A 170 86.83 -20.81 37.83
CA VAL A 170 86.61 -19.56 38.60
C VAL A 170 86.31 -19.83 40.08
N ASP A 171 85.85 -21.03 40.44
CA ASP A 171 85.52 -21.39 41.82
C ASP A 171 86.74 -21.71 42.72
N GLU A 172 87.94 -21.89 42.16
CA GLU A 172 89.16 -22.05 42.97
C GLU A 172 89.96 -20.75 43.16
N GLY A 173 89.50 -19.61 42.60
CA GLY A 173 90.31 -18.39 42.50
C GLY A 173 89.74 -17.10 43.12
N ALA A 174 88.47 -17.06 43.53
CA ALA A 174 87.83 -15.78 43.85
C ALA A 174 87.41 -15.67 45.32
N LYS A 175 88.36 -15.26 46.18
CA LYS A 175 88.04 -14.67 47.49
C LYS A 175 87.36 -13.30 47.26
N PHE A 176 86.04 -13.27 47.09
CA PHE A 176 85.27 -12.03 47.18
C PHE A 176 84.90 -11.74 48.63
N GLN A 177 85.65 -10.82 49.25
CA GLN A 177 85.26 -10.17 50.48
C GLN A 177 84.22 -9.09 50.19
N GLY A 178 83.09 -9.15 50.90
CA GLY A 178 82.30 -7.97 51.30
C GLY A 178 81.27 -7.43 50.31
N LEU A 179 80.00 -7.78 50.54
CA LEU A 179 78.86 -6.89 50.85
C LEU A 179 77.53 -7.54 50.41
N PRO A 180 76.48 -7.52 51.25
CA PRO A 180 75.19 -8.12 50.91
C PRO A 180 74.40 -7.18 49.99
N ILE A 181 74.10 -7.61 48.76
CA ILE A 181 73.08 -6.96 47.93
C ILE A 181 71.73 -7.52 48.35
N SER A 182 71.10 -6.81 49.28
CA SER A 182 69.72 -7.03 49.72
C SER A 182 68.76 -6.98 48.53
N GLY A 183 67.88 -7.97 48.46
CA GLY A 183 66.83 -8.09 47.45
C GLY A 183 65.69 -7.07 47.60
N GLY A 184 64.98 -6.88 46.48
CA GLY A 184 63.72 -6.14 46.40
C GLY A 184 63.06 -6.34 45.04
N LEU A 185 62.04 -7.21 45.00
CA LEU A 185 61.14 -7.42 43.86
C LEU A 185 60.29 -6.16 43.60
N PRO A 186 60.12 -5.68 42.35
CA PRO A 186 59.12 -4.66 42.07
C PRO A 186 57.70 -5.26 42.10
N SER A 187 56.85 -4.71 42.97
CA SER A 187 55.45 -5.12 43.18
C SER A 187 54.57 -4.84 41.96
N LEU A 188 53.68 -5.79 41.64
CA LEU A 188 52.61 -5.70 40.66
C LEU A 188 51.73 -4.46 40.88
N GLY A 189 51.61 -3.63 39.84
CA GLY A 189 50.79 -2.42 39.80
C GLY A 189 49.30 -2.71 39.93
N LYS A 190 48.64 -1.88 40.73
CA LYS A 190 47.21 -1.90 41.05
C LYS A 190 46.36 -1.53 39.83
N HIS A 191 45.26 -2.25 39.61
CA HIS A 191 44.13 -1.78 38.81
C HIS A 191 43.29 -0.81 39.65
N SER A 192 43.17 0.43 39.20
CA SER A 192 42.15 1.37 39.69
C SER A 192 40.85 1.18 38.89
N ARG A 193 39.74 1.19 39.62
CA ARG A 193 38.38 1.36 39.10
C ARG A 193 38.16 2.77 38.56
#